data_AF-A0A0J7K7I0-F1
#
_entry.id   AF-A0A0J7K7I0-F1
#
_cell.length_a   1.000
_cell.length_b   1.000
_cell.length_c   1.000
_cell.angle_alpha   90.00
_cell.angle_beta   90.00
_cell.angle_gamma   90.00
#
_symmetry.space_group_name_H-M   'P 1'
#
loop_
_entity.id
_entity.type
_entity.pdbx_description
1 polymer ?
#
loop_
_entity_poly.entity_id
_entity_poly.type
_entity_poly.pdbx_seq_one_letter_code
_entity_poly.pdbx_strand_id
1 'polypeptide(L)'
;MSTEHTKFKIITDHKPLIWLFNVTDPGSRLICWRLKLEEYDYEIHKAGRANANADALGRHVIQDANEIKKKEEVFKIEDNEIADDTQKIYTEEEKQQILYEYHDAPTGGHQRIERTIRRIRLNHHWPGIIKDVERYISKCESCQKK
;
A
#
# COMPACT_ATOMS: atom_id res chain seq x y z
N MET A 1 -32.23 1.40 16.12
CA MET A 1 -31.96 0.89 14.76
C MET A 1 -31.69 -0.59 14.94
N SER A 2 -32.65 -1.44 14.57
CA SER A 2 -32.55 -2.88 14.75
C SER A 2 -31.59 -3.43 13.69
N THR A 3 -30.34 -3.69 14.08
CA THR A 3 -29.40 -4.42 13.23
C THR A 3 -29.85 -5.88 13.22
N GLU A 4 -30.24 -6.39 12.07
CA GLU A 4 -30.46 -7.82 11.90
C GLU A 4 -29.10 -8.51 12.03
N HIS A 5 -28.84 -9.16 13.16
CA HIS A 5 -27.66 -10.02 13.32
C HIS A 5 -27.86 -11.24 12.43
N THR A 6 -27.33 -11.18 11.21
CA THR A 6 -27.32 -12.32 10.31
C THR A 6 -26.27 -13.30 10.80
N LYS A 7 -26.69 -14.51 11.12
CA LYS A 7 -25.78 -15.58 11.51
C LYS A 7 -25.00 -16.07 10.30
N PHE A 8 -23.67 -16.08 10.39
CA PHE A 8 -22.80 -16.56 9.31
C PHE A 8 -21.74 -17.54 9.79
N LYS A 9 -21.05 -18.19 8.85
CA LYS A 9 -20.06 -19.23 9.13
C LYS A 9 -18.68 -18.79 8.68
N ILE A 10 -17.71 -18.79 9.58
CA ILE A 10 -16.31 -18.49 9.28
C ILE A 10 -15.58 -19.80 9.00
N ILE A 11 -15.04 -19.94 7.79
CA ILE A 11 -14.17 -21.05 7.41
C ILE A 11 -12.73 -20.56 7.51
N THR A 12 -11.99 -21.01 8.54
CA THR A 12 -10.60 -20.61 8.75
C THR A 12 -9.78 -21.74 9.36
N ASP A 13 -8.52 -21.83 8.96
CA ASP A 13 -7.49 -22.69 9.53
C ASP A 13 -6.60 -21.96 10.56
N HIS A 14 -6.88 -20.68 10.82
CA HIS A 14 -6.10 -19.82 11.72
C HIS A 14 -6.30 -20.19 13.20
N LYS A 15 -5.35 -20.95 13.76
CA LYS A 15 -5.37 -21.49 15.13
C LYS A 15 -5.74 -20.47 16.23
N PRO A 16 -5.22 -19.23 16.23
CA PRO A 16 -5.58 -18.24 17.25
C PRO A 16 -7.07 -17.88 17.29
N LEU A 17 -7.77 -17.85 16.15
CA LEU A 17 -9.20 -17.49 16.12
C LEU A 17 -10.08 -18.61 16.70
N ILE A 18 -9.61 -19.84 16.59
CA ILE A 18 -10.32 -21.02 17.11
C ILE A 18 -10.30 -21.01 18.64
N TRP A 19 -9.21 -20.57 19.26
CA TRP A 19 -9.04 -20.59 20.72
C TRP A 19 -9.27 -19.22 21.36
N LEU A 20 -9.59 -18.19 20.58
CA LEU A 20 -9.61 -16.79 21.00
C LEU A 20 -10.46 -16.52 22.25
N PHE A 21 -11.61 -17.20 22.39
CA PHE A 21 -12.51 -17.04 23.54
C PHE A 21 -12.15 -17.91 24.76
N ASN A 22 -11.26 -18.89 24.59
CA ASN A 22 -10.84 -19.81 25.66
C ASN A 22 -9.47 -19.44 26.27
N VAL A 23 -8.85 -18.35 25.84
CA VAL A 23 -7.56 -17.87 26.36
C VAL A 23 -7.79 -16.96 27.57
N THR A 24 -7.12 -17.29 28.67
CA THR A 24 -7.18 -16.59 29.98
C THR A 24 -6.46 -15.24 29.98
N ASP A 25 -5.38 -15.08 29.21
CA ASP A 25 -4.66 -13.80 29.05
C ASP A 25 -4.21 -13.56 27.58
N PRO A 26 -5.13 -13.11 26.71
CA PRO A 26 -4.78 -12.76 25.34
C PRO A 26 -3.96 -11.46 25.30
N GLY A 27 -2.82 -11.47 24.60
CA GLY A 27 -2.08 -10.23 24.33
C GLY A 27 -2.95 -9.17 23.65
N SER A 28 -2.58 -7.89 23.74
CA SER A 28 -3.43 -6.73 23.38
C SER A 28 -4.09 -6.84 21.99
N ARG A 29 -3.37 -7.39 21.00
CA ARG A 29 -3.89 -7.61 19.65
C ARG A 29 -5.07 -8.59 19.63
N LEU A 30 -5.01 -9.68 20.39
CA LEU A 30 -6.06 -10.69 20.46
C LEU A 30 -7.29 -10.13 21.21
N ILE A 31 -7.11 -9.24 22.19
CA ILE A 31 -8.22 -8.52 22.85
C ILE A 31 -8.97 -7.65 21.84
N CYS A 32 -8.26 -6.87 21.02
CA CYS A 32 -8.90 -6.04 19.99
C CYS A 32 -9.71 -6.88 18.99
N TRP A 33 -9.18 -8.03 18.58
CA TRP A 33 -9.93 -8.96 17.72
C TRP A 33 -11.11 -9.59 18.45
N ARG A 34 -10.98 -9.93 19.74
CA ARG A 34 -12.07 -10.48 20.56
C ARG A 34 -13.25 -9.51 20.63
N LEU A 35 -12.99 -8.26 21.02
CA LEU A 35 -14.02 -7.21 21.12
C LEU A 35 -14.71 -6.96 19.77
N LYS A 36 -13.93 -6.93 18.68
CA LYS A 36 -14.47 -6.70 17.35
C LYS A 36 -15.33 -7.87 16.86
N LEU A 37 -14.95 -9.10 17.21
CA LEU A 37 -15.68 -10.28 16.79
C LEU A 37 -16.91 -10.56 17.66
N GLU A 38 -16.90 -10.14 18.93
CA GLU A 38 -18.03 -10.29 19.85
C GLU A 38 -19.32 -9.59 19.37
N GLU A 39 -19.21 -8.60 18.49
CA GLU A 39 -20.35 -7.92 17.86
C GLU A 39 -21.13 -8.80 16.87
N TYR A 40 -20.50 -9.86 16.35
CA TYR A 40 -21.04 -10.70 15.27
C TYR A 40 -21.53 -12.06 15.78
N ASP A 41 -22.64 -12.55 15.22
CA ASP A 41 -23.11 -13.93 15.44
C ASP A 41 -22.52 -14.86 14.38
N TYR A 42 -21.54 -15.68 14.76
CA TYR A 42 -20.85 -16.57 13.83
C TYR A 42 -20.43 -17.92 14.43
N GLU A 43 -20.28 -18.91 13.54
CA GLU A 43 -19.72 -20.22 13.87
C GLU A 43 -18.40 -20.47 13.13
N ILE A 44 -17.35 -20.88 13.85
CA ILE A 44 -16.05 -21.22 13.25
C ILE A 44 -16.04 -22.70 12.85
N HIS A 45 -15.79 -22.98 11.57
CA HIS A 45 -15.70 -24.34 11.03
C HIS A 45 -14.31 -24.65 10.47
N LYS A 46 -13.85 -25.89 10.67
CA LYS A 46 -12.52 -26.35 10.25
C LYS A 46 -12.58 -27.44 9.18
N ALA A 47 -12.23 -27.06 7.96
CA ALA A 47 -11.78 -28.01 6.94
C ALA A 47 -10.68 -27.34 6.11
N GLY A 48 -9.43 -27.40 6.56
CA GLY A 48 -8.30 -26.73 5.88
C GLY A 48 -8.09 -27.20 4.44
N ARG A 49 -8.47 -28.45 4.12
CA ARG A 49 -8.41 -29.00 2.76
C ARG A 49 -9.50 -28.45 1.83
N ALA A 50 -10.61 -27.96 2.39
CA ALA A 50 -11.73 -27.41 1.63
C ALA A 50 -11.59 -25.88 1.38
N ASN A 51 -10.57 -25.23 1.95
CA ASN A 51 -10.36 -23.79 1.83
C ASN A 51 -9.49 -23.39 0.62
N ALA A 52 -9.43 -24.24 -0.41
CA ALA A 52 -8.55 -24.08 -1.57
C ALA A 52 -8.79 -22.75 -2.34
N ASN A 53 -10.02 -22.22 -2.30
CA ASN A 53 -10.39 -20.94 -2.90
C ASN A 53 -9.77 -19.73 -2.17
N ALA A 54 -9.89 -19.65 -0.84
CA ALA A 54 -9.28 -18.57 -0.05
C ALA A 54 -7.75 -18.69 -0.04
N ASP A 55 -7.29 -19.94 -0.02
CA ASP A 55 -5.90 -20.30 -0.08
C ASP A 55 -5.22 -19.92 -1.39
N ALA A 56 -5.88 -20.12 -2.53
CA ALA A 56 -5.41 -19.63 -3.81
C ALA A 56 -5.18 -18.11 -3.75
N LEU A 57 -6.16 -17.33 -3.28
CA LEU A 57 -6.03 -15.86 -3.15
C LEU A 57 -4.91 -15.42 -2.20
N GLY A 58 -4.73 -16.12 -1.07
CA GLY A 58 -3.65 -15.84 -0.13
C GLY A 58 -2.26 -16.26 -0.61
N ARG A 59 -2.20 -17.27 -1.49
CA ARG A 59 -0.97 -17.77 -2.13
C ARG A 59 -0.69 -17.16 -3.49
N HIS A 60 -1.48 -16.19 -3.97
CA HIS A 60 -1.05 -15.37 -5.10
C HIS A 60 0.20 -14.62 -4.67
N VAL A 61 1.35 -15.20 -4.99
CA VAL A 61 2.61 -14.49 -5.09
C VAL A 61 2.29 -13.31 -6.00
N ILE A 62 2.40 -12.09 -5.47
CA ILE A 62 2.56 -10.92 -6.32
C ILE A 62 3.71 -11.33 -7.23
N GLN A 63 3.39 -11.65 -8.49
CA GLN A 63 4.34 -12.15 -9.48
C GLN A 63 5.62 -11.35 -9.32
N ASP A 64 6.74 -12.05 -9.18
CA ASP A 64 8.04 -11.50 -8.78
C ASP A 64 8.18 -10.05 -9.22
N ALA A 65 8.68 -9.16 -8.35
CA ALA A 65 8.88 -7.76 -8.72
C ALA A 65 9.65 -7.61 -10.06
N ASN A 66 10.40 -8.65 -10.48
CA ASN A 66 11.00 -8.78 -11.80
C ASN A 66 10.03 -9.08 -12.95
N GLU A 67 8.97 -9.88 -12.81
CA GLU A 67 7.91 -10.03 -13.82
C GLU A 67 7.05 -8.77 -13.96
N ILE A 68 6.79 -8.06 -12.86
CA ILE A 68 6.12 -6.75 -12.90
C ILE A 68 7.01 -5.73 -13.62
N LYS A 69 8.32 -5.67 -13.29
CA LYS A 69 9.29 -4.86 -14.04
C LYS A 69 9.39 -5.26 -15.51
N LYS A 70 9.31 -6.56 -15.82
CA LYS A 70 9.34 -7.05 -17.20
C LYS A 70 8.08 -6.68 -17.97
N LYS A 71 6.90 -6.67 -17.32
CA LYS A 71 5.66 -6.12 -17.88
C LYS A 71 5.71 -4.61 -18.06
N GLU A 72 6.32 -3.88 -17.13
CA GLU A 72 6.59 -2.44 -17.27
C GLU A 72 7.60 -2.14 -18.39
N GLU A 73 8.59 -3.01 -18.62
CA GLU A 73 9.53 -2.90 -19.74
C GLU A 73 8.91 -3.28 -21.09
N VAL A 74 8.04 -4.29 -21.14
CA VAL A 74 7.29 -4.66 -22.36
C VAL A 74 6.26 -3.58 -22.73
N PHE A 75 5.83 -2.74 -21.79
CA PHE A 75 5.00 -1.56 -22.05
C PHE A 75 5.79 -0.31 -22.49
N LYS A 76 7.11 -0.42 -22.68
CA LYS A 76 7.86 0.55 -23.48
C LYS A 76 7.62 0.23 -24.95
N ILE A 77 6.45 0.65 -25.44
CA ILE A 77 6.25 0.84 -26.87
C ILE A 77 7.30 1.86 -27.30
N GLU A 78 8.08 1.54 -28.33
CA GLU A 78 8.96 2.49 -29.02
C GLU A 78 8.17 3.78 -29.26
N ASP A 79 8.79 4.93 -29.00
CA ASP A 79 8.20 6.26 -29.17
C ASP A 79 7.57 6.43 -30.56
N ASN A 80 6.31 6.01 -30.73
CA ASN A 80 5.53 6.28 -31.92
C ASN A 80 4.02 6.13 -31.66
N GLU A 81 3.40 7.30 -31.54
CA GLU A 81 1.99 7.59 -31.81
C GLU A 81 0.93 6.75 -31.08
N ILE A 82 0.73 7.07 -29.80
CA ILE A 82 -0.65 7.15 -29.26
C ILE A 82 -0.79 8.53 -28.63
N ALA A 83 -1.51 9.41 -29.32
CA ALA A 83 -1.97 10.68 -28.77
C ALA A 83 -2.98 10.38 -27.65
N ASP A 84 -2.51 10.39 -26.40
CA ASP A 84 -3.35 10.46 -25.20
C ASP A 84 -3.22 11.86 -24.60
N ASP A 85 -4.32 12.61 -24.65
CA ASP A 85 -4.43 14.07 -24.66
C ASP A 85 -4.18 14.77 -23.30
N THR A 86 -3.45 14.18 -22.35
CA THR A 86 -3.31 14.77 -21.00
C THR A 86 -2.01 14.50 -20.23
N GLN A 87 -0.88 14.23 -20.90
CA GLN A 87 0.41 14.21 -20.18
C GLN A 87 0.94 15.65 -19.98
N LYS A 88 0.59 16.27 -18.85
CA LYS A 88 1.05 17.63 -18.50
C LYS A 88 2.58 17.71 -18.54
N ILE A 89 3.10 18.54 -19.45
CA ILE A 89 4.53 18.87 -19.52
C ILE A 89 4.82 19.88 -18.41
N TYR A 90 5.79 19.57 -17.55
CA TYR A 90 6.21 20.44 -16.45
C TYR A 90 7.44 21.27 -16.86
N THR A 91 7.40 22.58 -16.63
CA THR A 91 8.62 23.42 -16.74
C THR A 91 9.54 23.17 -15.55
N GLU A 92 10.79 23.66 -15.62
CA GLU A 92 11.74 23.52 -14.51
C GLU A 92 11.27 24.24 -13.25
N GLU A 93 10.58 25.38 -13.39
CA GLU A 93 10.02 26.14 -12.27
C GLU A 93 8.88 25.37 -11.59
N GLU A 94 7.99 24.75 -12.37
CA GLU A 94 6.91 23.92 -11.84
C GLU A 94 7.45 22.70 -11.10
N LYS A 95 8.49 22.05 -11.64
CA LYS A 95 9.17 20.93 -10.96
C LYS A 95 9.74 21.38 -9.62
N GLN A 96 10.39 22.54 -9.55
CA GLN A 96 10.93 23.08 -8.30
C GLN A 96 9.83 23.37 -7.27
N GLN A 97 8.69 23.91 -7.71
CA GLN A 97 7.56 24.18 -6.85
C GLN A 97 6.98 22.89 -6.25
N ILE A 98 6.82 21.86 -7.07
CA ILE A 98 6.35 20.53 -6.62
C ILE A 98 7.37 19.94 -5.63
N LEU A 99 8.67 20.02 -5.91
CA LEU A 99 9.69 19.53 -5.00
C LEU A 99 9.62 20.22 -3.63
N TYR A 100 9.44 21.55 -3.61
CA TYR A 100 9.24 22.31 -2.37
C TYR A 100 7.97 21.87 -1.62
N GLU A 101 6.84 21.77 -2.30
CA GLU A 101 5.56 21.41 -1.68
C GLU A 101 5.60 20.03 -1.01
N TYR A 102 6.23 19.06 -1.66
CA TYR A 102 6.26 17.68 -1.15
C TYR A 102 7.39 17.43 -0.14
N HIS A 103 8.39 18.31 -0.06
CA HIS A 103 9.56 18.13 0.81
C HIS A 103 9.65 19.17 1.94
N ASP A 104 9.67 20.46 1.60
CA ASP A 104 9.94 21.57 2.52
C ASP A 104 8.65 22.13 3.16
N ALA A 105 7.48 21.92 2.53
CA ALA A 105 6.24 22.36 3.15
C ALA A 105 6.04 21.68 4.52
N PRO A 106 5.28 22.31 5.44
CA PRO A 106 4.97 21.71 6.75
C PRO A 106 4.32 20.31 6.65
N THR A 107 3.63 20.02 5.53
CA THR A 107 3.03 18.72 5.20
C THR A 107 4.02 17.72 4.55
N GLY A 108 5.16 18.20 4.05
CA GLY A 108 6.25 17.44 3.43
C GLY A 108 7.21 16.87 4.47
N GLY A 109 7.58 17.65 5.49
CA GLY A 109 8.22 17.18 6.71
C GLY A 109 9.59 16.50 6.52
N HIS A 110 10.40 16.94 5.53
CA HIS A 110 11.77 16.45 5.31
C HIS A 110 11.90 14.92 5.34
N GLN A 111 10.97 14.26 4.67
CA GLN A 111 10.87 12.81 4.64
C GLN A 111 12.02 12.18 3.84
N ARG A 112 12.28 10.88 4.06
CA ARG A 112 13.27 10.11 3.27
C ARG A 112 12.94 10.22 1.77
N ILE A 113 13.98 10.25 0.94
CA ILE A 113 13.91 10.41 -0.53
C ILE A 113 12.83 9.52 -1.17
N GLU A 114 12.83 8.23 -0.86
CA GLU A 114 11.88 7.25 -1.40
C GLU A 114 10.41 7.63 -1.15
N ARG A 115 10.13 8.21 0.01
CA ARG A 115 8.77 8.60 0.41
C ARG A 115 8.32 9.84 -0.35
N THR A 116 9.22 10.80 -0.57
CA THR A 116 8.98 11.98 -1.41
C THR A 116 8.70 11.56 -2.85
N ILE A 117 9.53 10.68 -3.42
CA ILE A 117 9.33 10.12 -4.78
C ILE A 117 7.95 9.47 -4.89
N ARG A 118 7.59 8.61 -3.92
CA ARG A 118 6.30 7.91 -3.94
C ARG A 118 5.12 8.88 -3.94
N ARG A 119 5.17 9.95 -3.15
CA ARG A 119 4.07 10.94 -3.10
C ARG A 119 3.96 11.74 -4.38
N ILE A 120 5.09 12.19 -4.93
CA ILE A 120 5.11 12.96 -6.19
C ILE A 120 4.54 12.10 -7.33
N ARG A 121 4.94 10.83 -7.42
CA ARG A 121 4.45 9.89 -8.47
C ARG A 121 2.95 9.58 -8.42
N LEU A 122 2.27 9.85 -7.30
CA LEU A 122 0.81 9.67 -7.23
C LEU A 122 0.07 10.77 -7.99
N ASN A 123 0.63 11.98 -8.07
CA ASN A 123 -0.06 13.16 -8.57
C ASN A 123 0.63 13.81 -9.79
N HIS A 124 1.92 13.53 -9.99
CA HIS A 124 2.73 14.15 -11.03
C HIS A 124 3.62 13.12 -11.72
N HIS A 125 3.73 13.23 -13.05
CA HIS A 125 4.56 12.36 -13.87
C HIS A 125 5.43 13.20 -14.81
N TRP A 126 6.74 13.13 -14.64
CA TRP A 126 7.71 13.66 -15.59
C TRP A 126 8.94 12.74 -15.69
N PRO A 127 9.62 12.72 -16.84
CA PRO A 127 10.83 11.92 -17.01
C PRO A 127 11.91 12.41 -16.04
N GLY A 128 12.47 11.51 -15.24
CA GLY A 128 13.58 11.83 -14.34
C GLY A 128 13.21 12.26 -12.92
N ILE A 129 11.94 12.15 -12.47
CA ILE A 129 11.50 12.47 -11.09
C ILE A 129 12.50 12.03 -10.02
N ILE A 130 13.00 10.79 -10.11
CA ILE A 130 13.93 10.23 -9.11
C ILE A 130 15.19 11.10 -9.00
N LYS A 131 15.82 11.41 -10.14
CA LYS A 131 17.08 12.17 -10.18
C LYS A 131 16.88 13.60 -9.67
N ASP A 132 15.73 14.20 -9.98
CA ASP A 132 15.41 15.56 -9.55
C ASP A 132 15.17 15.63 -8.04
N VAL A 133 14.41 14.67 -7.49
CA VAL A 133 14.17 14.58 -6.04
C VAL A 133 15.48 14.32 -5.28
N GLU A 134 16.32 13.39 -5.74
CA GLU A 134 17.64 13.12 -5.14
C GLU A 134 18.53 14.36 -5.15
N ARG A 135 18.59 15.07 -6.29
CA ARG A 135 19.36 16.31 -6.43
C ARG A 135 18.83 17.41 -5.50
N TYR A 136 17.52 17.47 -5.31
CA TYR A 136 16.90 18.47 -4.44
C TYR A 136 17.20 18.20 -2.96
N ILE A 137 16.96 16.97 -2.51
CA ILE A 137 17.13 16.58 -1.10
C ILE A 137 18.62 16.54 -0.71
N SER A 138 19.53 16.22 -1.65
CA SER A 138 20.97 16.29 -1.38
C SER A 138 21.46 17.71 -1.05
N LYS A 139 20.77 18.75 -1.53
CA LYS A 139 21.05 20.15 -1.20
C LYS A 139 20.36 20.65 0.08
N CYS A 140 19.45 19.87 0.67
CA CYS A 140 18.71 20.29 1.85
C CYS A 140 19.56 20.15 3.13
N GLU A 141 19.90 21.26 3.76
CA GLU A 141 20.69 21.25 5.00
C GLU A 141 20.01 20.48 6.15
N SER A 142 18.69 20.63 6.33
CA SER A 142 17.94 19.93 7.38
C SER A 142 18.01 18.41 7.25
N CYS A 143 18.08 17.91 6.01
CA CYS A 143 18.20 16.49 5.71
C CYS A 143 19.65 15.98 5.82
N GLN A 144 20.64 16.83 5.50
CA GLN A 144 22.07 16.50 5.56
C GLN A 144 22.66 16.60 6.98
N LYS A 145 22.09 17.43 7.86
CA LYS A 145 22.55 17.62 9.26
C LYS A 145 22.14 16.50 10.22
N LYS A 146 21.81 15.30 9.72
CA LYS A 146 21.39 14.14 10.52
C LYS A 146 22.54 13.29 11.02
#